data_AF-A0A523QNU9-F1
#
_entry.id   AF-A0A523QNU9-F1
#
_cell.length_a   1.000
_cell.length_b   1.000
_cell.length_c   1.000
_cell.angle_alpha   90.00
_cell.angle_beta   90.00
_cell.angle_gamma   90.00
#
_symmetry.space_group_name_H-M   'P 1'
#
loop_
_entity.id
_entity.type
_entity.pdbx_description
1 polymer ?
#
loop_
_entity_poly.entity_id
_entity_poly.type
_entity_poly.pdbx_seq_one_letter_code
_entity_poly.pdbx_strand_id
1 'polypeptide(L)'
;MMSEEQLRRSLQEISGELEELSSLERPLTKEEGKHRKKLQFRKYVIDRIKEAKDKDQKSDELYNTTYYQMLVPWGEKHPVL
;
A
#
# COMPACT_ATOMS: atom_id res chain seq x y z
N MET A 1 -12.23 10.54 3.51
CA MET A 1 -11.28 10.34 2.40
C MET A 1 -9.88 10.68 2.91
N MET A 2 -8.82 10.11 2.34
CA MET A 2 -7.44 10.38 2.80
C MET A 2 -6.99 11.80 2.46
N SER A 3 -6.27 12.44 3.39
CA SER A 3 -5.64 13.73 3.12
C SER A 3 -4.42 13.57 2.20
N GLU A 4 -4.01 14.65 1.53
CA GLU A 4 -2.76 14.68 0.74
C GLU A 4 -1.56 14.25 1.58
N GLU A 5 -1.50 14.73 2.82
CA GLU A 5 -0.41 14.39 3.73
C GLU A 5 -0.40 12.90 4.09
N GLN A 6 -1.56 12.29 4.31
CA GLN A 6 -1.68 10.87 4.55
C GLN A 6 -1.23 10.05 3.34
N LEU A 7 -1.64 10.44 2.12
CA LEU A 7 -1.21 9.78 0.89
C LEU A 7 0.31 9.86 0.72
N ARG A 8 0.90 11.04 0.93
CA ARG A 8 2.35 11.24 0.81
C ARG A 8 3.13 10.41 1.84
N ARG A 9 2.69 10.41 3.10
CA ARG A 9 3.33 9.64 4.18
C ARG A 9 3.29 8.14 3.88
N SER A 10 2.12 7.62 3.55
CA SER A 10 1.98 6.18 3.25
C SER A 10 2.75 5.76 1.99
N LEU A 11 2.84 6.61 0.96
CA LEU A 11 3.70 6.33 -0.21
C LEU A 11 5.18 6.31 0.15
N GLN A 12 5.64 7.23 1.01
CA GLN A 12 7.03 7.26 1.48
C GLN A 12 7.35 6.02 2.32
N GLU A 13 6.50 5.65 3.27
CA GLU A 13 6.68 4.46 4.12
C GLU A 13 6.77 3.19 3.26
N ILE A 14 5.79 2.96 2.39
CA ILE A 14 5.75 1.77 1.54
C ILE A 14 6.93 1.72 0.58
N SER A 15 7.33 2.87 0.00
CA SER A 15 8.47 2.91 -0.90
C SER A 15 9.78 2.65 -0.17
N GLY A 16 9.94 3.17 1.04
CA GLY A 16 11.11 2.90 1.88
C GLY A 16 11.23 1.42 2.23
N GLU A 17 10.16 0.78 2.70
CA GLU A 17 10.17 -0.65 3.02
C GLU A 17 10.42 -1.53 1.78
N LEU A 18 9.89 -1.14 0.62
CA LEU A 18 10.17 -1.85 -0.65
C LEU A 18 11.63 -1.70 -1.07
N GLU A 19 12.22 -0.53 -0.87
CA GLU A 19 13.63 -0.26 -1.15
C GLU A 19 14.53 -1.08 -0.23
N GLU A 20 14.25 -1.09 1.07
CA GLU A 20 14.94 -1.92 2.06
C GLU A 20 14.97 -3.40 1.63
N LEU A 21 13.80 -3.97 1.29
CA LEU A 21 13.69 -5.35 0.82
C LEU A 21 14.45 -5.58 -0.50
N SER A 22 14.52 -4.59 -1.38
CA SER A 22 15.25 -4.70 -2.65
C SER A 22 16.77 -4.55 -2.51
N SER A 23 17.22 -3.86 -1.46
CA SER A 23 18.62 -3.58 -1.18
C SER A 23 19.36 -4.73 -0.49
N LEU A 24 18.63 -5.77 -0.08
CA LEU A 24 19.23 -6.95 0.54
C LEU A 24 20.16 -7.66 -0.44
N GLU A 25 21.41 -7.86 -0.03
CA GLU A 25 22.41 -8.61 -0.81
C GLU A 25 22.08 -10.12 -0.92
N ARG A 26 21.07 -10.58 -0.17
CA ARG A 26 20.59 -11.97 -0.14
C ARG A 26 19.19 -12.09 -0.74
N PRO A 27 18.81 -13.29 -1.22
CA PRO A 27 17.43 -13.57 -1.57
C PRO A 27 16.46 -13.33 -0.39
N LEU A 28 15.24 -12.93 -0.72
CA LEU A 28 14.15 -12.79 0.25
C LEU A 28 13.76 -14.16 0.81
N THR A 29 13.54 -14.20 2.11
CA THR A 29 12.82 -15.29 2.76
C THR A 29 11.36 -15.34 2.29
N LYS A 30 10.67 -16.45 2.58
CA LYS A 30 9.26 -16.61 2.24
C LYS A 30 8.38 -15.51 2.87
N GLU A 31 8.66 -15.14 4.12
CA GLU A 31 7.89 -14.12 4.83
C GLU A 31 8.20 -12.70 4.30
N GLU A 32 9.47 -12.39 4.00
CA GLU A 32 9.84 -11.13 3.33
C GLU A 32 9.22 -11.03 1.93
N GLY A 33 9.15 -12.14 1.20
CA GLY A 33 8.49 -12.20 -0.10
C GLY A 33 6.98 -11.92 -0.01
N LYS A 34 6.31 -12.46 1.02
CA LYS A 34 4.90 -12.13 1.30
C LYS A 34 4.74 -10.67 1.69
N HIS A 35 5.62 -10.15 2.55
CA HIS A 35 5.61 -8.75 2.97
C HIS A 35 5.77 -7.81 1.77
N ARG A 36 6.74 -8.08 0.90
CA ARG A 36 6.93 -7.36 -0.38
C ARG A 36 5.66 -7.33 -1.22
N LYS A 37 4.97 -8.46 -1.37
CA LYS A 37 3.70 -8.53 -2.13
C LYS A 37 2.61 -7.67 -1.48
N LYS A 38 2.49 -7.71 -0.15
CA LYS A 38 1.54 -6.86 0.60
C LYS A 38 1.85 -5.38 0.38
N LEU A 39 3.11 -4.98 0.47
CA LEU A 39 3.56 -3.60 0.21
C LEU A 39 3.28 -3.16 -1.22
N GLN A 40 3.57 -4.01 -2.22
CA GLN A 40 3.25 -3.72 -3.62
C GLN A 40 1.74 -3.50 -3.83
N PHE A 41 0.91 -4.33 -3.20
CA PHE A 41 -0.54 -4.19 -3.29
C PHE A 41 -1.03 -2.92 -2.59
N ARG A 42 -0.51 -2.61 -1.40
CA ARG A 42 -0.80 -1.34 -0.70
C ARG A 42 -0.42 -0.13 -1.54
N LYS A 43 0.77 -0.14 -2.15
CA LYS A 43 1.22 0.92 -3.06
C LYS A 43 0.24 1.13 -4.22
N TYR A 44 -0.16 0.04 -4.87
CA TYR A 44 -1.13 0.08 -5.96
C TYR A 44 -2.43 0.75 -5.55
N VAL A 45 -3.00 0.39 -4.39
CA VAL A 45 -4.27 1.00 -3.93
C VAL A 45 -4.10 2.49 -3.62
N ILE A 46 -2.99 2.90 -3.03
CA ILE A 46 -2.73 4.33 -2.78
C ILE A 46 -2.58 5.11 -4.07
N ASP A 47 -1.88 4.57 -5.06
CA ASP A 47 -1.76 5.18 -6.38
C ASP A 47 -3.14 5.39 -7.03
N ARG A 48 -4.08 4.45 -6.83
CA ARG A 48 -5.48 4.58 -7.28
C ARG A 48 -6.26 5.64 -6.52
N ILE A 49 -6.05 5.80 -5.22
CA ILE A 49 -6.67 6.90 -4.45
C ILE A 49 -6.16 8.25 -4.97
N LYS A 50 -4.85 8.36 -5.19
CA LYS A 50 -4.24 9.57 -5.73
C LYS A 50 -4.78 9.89 -7.12
N GLU A 51 -4.82 8.92 -8.02
CA GLU A 51 -5.35 9.09 -9.38
C GLU A 51 -6.83 9.53 -9.37
N ALA A 52 -7.66 8.91 -8.53
CA ALA A 52 -9.06 9.31 -8.38
C ALA A 52 -9.19 10.75 -7.90
N LYS A 53 -8.31 11.17 -7.00
CA LYS A 53 -8.29 12.53 -6.46
C LYS A 53 -7.80 13.57 -7.48
N ASP A 54 -6.76 13.25 -8.24
CA ASP A 54 -6.23 14.06 -9.35
C ASP A 54 -7.28 14.26 -10.45
N LYS A 55 -8.19 13.28 -10.64
CA LYS A 55 -9.28 13.31 -11.62
C LYS A 55 -10.64 13.80 -11.06
N ASP A 56 -10.67 14.21 -9.79
CA ASP A 56 -11.88 14.58 -9.04
C ASP A 56 -13.01 13.51 -9.05
N GLN A 57 -12.64 12.23 -9.12
CA GLN A 57 -13.55 11.08 -9.10
C GLN A 57 -13.87 10.66 -7.66
N LYS A 58 -14.83 11.35 -7.02
CA LYS A 58 -15.16 11.14 -5.58
C LYS A 58 -15.61 9.73 -5.22
N SER A 59 -16.36 9.05 -6.10
CA SER A 59 -16.79 7.67 -5.86
C SER A 59 -15.61 6.70 -5.83
N ASP A 60 -14.65 6.89 -6.73
CA ASP A 60 -13.44 6.06 -6.82
C ASP A 60 -12.51 6.36 -5.64
N GLU A 61 -12.38 7.64 -5.23
CA GLU A 61 -11.62 8.05 -4.04
C GLU A 61 -12.17 7.36 -2.78
N LEU A 62 -13.49 7.35 -2.61
CA LEU A 62 -14.16 6.71 -1.47
C LEU A 62 -13.98 5.18 -1.48
N TYR A 63 -14.18 4.55 -2.64
CA TYR A 63 -14.03 3.11 -2.81
C TYR A 63 -12.60 2.67 -2.47
N ASN A 64 -11.60 3.29 -3.10
CA ASN A 64 -10.20 2.92 -2.90
C ASN A 64 -9.71 3.26 -1.48
N THR A 65 -10.19 4.36 -0.87
CA THR A 65 -9.88 4.68 0.53
C THR A 65 -10.42 3.60 1.48
N THR A 66 -11.66 3.17 1.28
CA THR A 66 -12.29 2.12 2.10
C THR A 66 -11.54 0.80 1.93
N TYR A 67 -11.19 0.46 0.70
CA TYR A 67 -10.43 -0.74 0.39
C TYR A 67 -9.04 -0.73 1.04
N TYR A 68 -8.33 0.40 0.99
CA TYR A 68 -7.05 0.57 1.68
C TYR A 68 -7.17 0.39 3.19
N GLN A 69 -8.19 0.99 3.81
CA GLN A 69 -8.46 0.87 5.24
C GLN A 69 -8.84 -0.54 5.68
N MET A 70 -9.36 -1.38 4.78
CA MET A 70 -9.55 -2.81 5.06
C MET A 70 -8.23 -3.58 4.97
N LEU A 71 -7.35 -3.24 4.03
CA LEU A 71 -6.06 -3.91 3.82
C LEU A 71 -5.04 -3.69 4.95
N VAL A 72 -5.08 -2.54 5.62
CA VAL A 72 -4.21 -2.25 6.77
C VAL A 72 -4.44 -3.28 7.90
N PRO A 73 -5.67 -3.49 8.43
CA PRO A 73 -5.96 -4.49 9.44
C PRO A 73 -6.10 -5.94 8.92
N TRP A 74 -6.58 -6.18 7.68
CA TRP A 74 -6.67 -7.56 7.15
C TRP A 74 -5.31 -8.18 6.84
N GLY A 75 -4.32 -7.37 6.44
CA GLY A 75 -2.94 -7.84 6.23
C GLY A 75 -2.26 -8.33 7.50
N GLU A 76 -2.71 -7.87 8.68
CA GLU A 76 -2.22 -8.28 10.00
C GLU A 76 -3.00 -9.48 10.58
N LYS A 77 -4.33 -9.58 10.33
CA LYS A 77 -5.18 -10.64 10.93
C LYS A 77 -5.20 -11.97 10.18
N HIS A 78 -4.88 -12.02 8.89
CA HIS A 78 -4.93 -13.26 8.10
C HIS A 78 -3.61 -13.52 7.36
N PRO A 79 -2.64 -14.25 7.96
CA PRO A 79 -1.31 -14.49 7.37
C PRO A 79 -1.25 -15.55 6.25
N VAL A 80 -2.39 -16.09 5.80
CA VAL A 80 -2.47 -17.35 5.02
C VAL A 80 -2.92 -17.14 3.55
N LEU A 81 -2.94 -15.90 3.06
CA LEU A 81 -3.02 -15.61 1.62
C LEU A 81 -1.73 -14.93 1.13
#